data_AF-A0A6S6SQN4-F1
#
_entry.id   AF-A0A6S6SQN4-F1
#
_cell.length_a   1.000
_cell.length_b   1.000
_cell.length_c   1.000
_cell.angle_alpha   90.00
_cell.angle_beta   90.00
_cell.angle_gamma   90.00
#
_symmetry.space_group_name_H-M   'P 1'
#
loop_
_entity.id
_entity.type
_entity.pdbx_description
1 polymer ?
#
loop_
_entity_poly.entity_id
_entity_poly.type
_entity_poly.pdbx_seq_one_letter_code
_entity_poly.pdbx_strand_id
1 'polypeptide(L)'
;MVYFLNYLKKTVFKSSFWGILLMLLFPLLLRANYLEEYVAASKGTSAQVFYENLSFDSLLNVPATDQVGYYASIETVLEAHDRQADTFFLVFSEHYLKQNPVDVKDIASLERAVSLGKFLIGKETKYYAIAADYVFTTVTDAMTIGFKEETLDKSNDAILSIVAELKKQQYLVSIPTSNLDKGIHHLKKGNLKYIWSRLWFDYPVLCIVGVLSFCFVIYLMFKKVKKS
;
A
#
# COMPACT_ATOMS: atom_id res chain seq x y z
N MET A 1 -28.83 46.60 36.55
CA MET A 1 -28.53 46.53 35.10
C MET A 1 -27.33 45.62 34.77
N VAL A 2 -26.22 45.68 35.51
CA VAL A 2 -25.02 44.84 35.29
C VAL A 2 -25.26 43.33 35.45
N TYR A 3 -26.12 42.92 36.39
CA TYR A 3 -26.45 41.49 36.59
C TYR A 3 -27.27 40.86 35.44
N PHE A 4 -28.15 41.64 34.80
CA PHE A 4 -28.99 41.15 33.71
C PHE A 4 -28.18 40.97 32.41
N LEU A 5 -27.23 41.86 32.15
CA LEU A 5 -26.28 41.75 31.02
C LEU A 5 -25.32 40.55 31.17
N ASN A 6 -24.86 40.26 32.39
CA ASN A 6 -24.03 39.09 32.65
C ASN A 6 -24.81 37.77 32.54
N TYR A 7 -26.08 37.76 32.93
CA TYR A 7 -26.95 36.59 32.77
C TYR A 7 -27.24 36.30 31.28
N LEU A 8 -27.61 37.33 30.50
CA LEU A 8 -27.84 37.24 29.04
C LEU A 8 -26.58 36.83 28.26
N LYS A 9 -25.39 37.37 28.60
CA LYS A 9 -24.13 36.91 27.97
C LYS A 9 -23.88 35.42 28.25
N LYS A 10 -24.14 34.94 29.46
CA LYS A 10 -23.90 33.53 29.83
C LYS A 10 -24.87 32.55 29.17
N THR A 11 -26.14 32.92 29.01
CA THR A 11 -27.15 32.07 28.35
C THR A 11 -27.00 32.05 26.84
N VAL A 12 -26.72 33.20 26.20
CA VAL A 12 -26.46 33.26 24.76
C VAL A 12 -25.17 32.52 24.40
N PHE A 13 -24.09 32.69 25.17
CA PHE A 13 -22.84 31.97 24.89
C PHE A 13 -22.97 30.45 25.09
N LYS A 14 -23.78 29.99 26.05
CA LYS A 14 -24.11 28.56 26.18
C LYS A 14 -24.96 28.07 25.01
N SER A 15 -26.03 28.76 24.60
CA SER A 15 -26.88 28.26 23.50
C SER A 15 -26.14 28.27 22.15
N SER A 16 -25.25 29.26 21.92
CA SER A 16 -24.39 29.30 20.74
C SER A 16 -23.31 28.22 20.76
N PHE A 17 -22.71 27.93 21.92
CA PHE A 17 -21.71 26.86 22.03
C PHE A 17 -22.32 25.48 21.79
N TRP A 18 -23.49 25.18 22.38
CA TRP A 18 -24.21 23.93 22.13
C TRP A 18 -24.72 23.85 20.68
N GLY A 19 -25.16 24.96 20.08
CA GLY A 19 -25.58 24.99 18.67
C GLY A 19 -24.43 24.78 17.68
N ILE A 20 -23.26 25.36 17.94
CA ILE A 20 -22.04 25.16 17.13
C ILE A 20 -21.49 23.74 17.35
N LEU A 21 -21.51 23.24 18.59
CA LEU A 21 -21.13 21.88 18.91
C LEU A 21 -22.07 20.86 18.26
N LEU A 22 -23.39 21.11 18.25
CA LEU A 22 -24.34 20.29 17.50
C LEU A 22 -24.06 20.37 16.00
N MET A 23 -23.88 21.57 15.42
CA MET A 23 -23.58 21.72 13.99
C MET A 23 -22.25 21.08 13.56
N LEU A 24 -21.27 20.98 14.45
CA LEU A 24 -20.00 20.29 14.20
C LEU A 24 -20.12 18.77 14.40
N LEU A 25 -20.90 18.32 15.38
CA LEU A 25 -21.09 16.89 15.67
C LEU A 25 -22.14 16.22 14.78
N PHE A 26 -23.13 16.94 14.26
CA PHE A 26 -24.21 16.38 13.45
C PHE A 26 -23.72 15.80 12.11
N PRO A 27 -22.81 16.46 11.35
CA PRO A 27 -22.21 15.88 10.16
C PRO A 27 -21.30 14.69 10.47
N LEU A 28 -20.66 14.68 11.64
CA LEU A 28 -19.82 13.58 12.12
C LEU A 28 -20.68 12.36 12.52
N LEU A 29 -21.82 12.59 13.16
CA LEU A 29 -22.78 11.56 13.55
C LEU A 29 -23.52 10.98 12.33
N LEU A 30 -23.93 11.81 11.37
CA LEU A 30 -24.51 11.38 10.10
C LEU A 30 -23.53 10.55 9.25
N ARG A 31 -22.23 10.87 9.29
CA ARG A 31 -21.21 10.04 8.65
C ARG A 31 -21.00 8.69 9.35
N ALA A 32 -21.10 8.67 10.68
CA ALA A 32 -20.84 7.46 11.46
C ALA A 32 -21.87 6.35 11.18
N ASN A 33 -23.12 6.71 10.82
CA ASN A 33 -24.20 5.75 10.61
C ASN A 33 -24.84 5.77 9.21
N TYR A 34 -24.22 6.46 8.24
CA TYR A 34 -24.74 6.57 6.86
C TYR A 34 -25.11 5.21 6.26
N LEU A 35 -24.24 4.21 6.38
CA LEU A 35 -24.50 2.88 5.81
C LEU A 35 -25.70 2.21 6.50
N GLU A 36 -25.78 2.27 7.82
CA GLU A 36 -26.87 1.65 8.59
C GLU A 36 -28.23 2.29 8.24
N GLU A 37 -28.29 3.62 8.19
CA GLU A 37 -29.48 4.37 7.79
C GLU A 37 -29.90 4.05 6.34
N TYR A 38 -28.92 4.00 5.42
CA TYR A 38 -29.19 3.72 4.01
C TYR A 38 -29.65 2.27 3.79
N VAL A 39 -29.04 1.31 4.47
CA VAL A 39 -29.42 -0.10 4.38
C VAL A 39 -30.83 -0.31 4.94
N ALA A 40 -31.18 0.35 6.05
CA ALA A 40 -32.53 0.34 6.59
C ALA A 40 -33.56 0.96 5.64
N ALA A 41 -33.23 2.10 5.03
CA ALA A 41 -34.12 2.82 4.09
C ALA A 41 -34.31 2.08 2.76
N SER A 42 -33.32 1.29 2.35
CA SER A 42 -33.35 0.53 1.08
C SER A 42 -33.96 -0.86 1.22
N LYS A 43 -34.56 -1.21 2.37
CA LYS A 43 -35.15 -2.52 2.59
C LYS A 43 -36.17 -2.87 1.50
N GLY A 44 -35.97 -4.01 0.84
CA GLY A 44 -36.83 -4.47 -0.26
C GLY A 44 -36.43 -4.00 -1.66
N THR A 45 -35.39 -3.17 -1.81
CA THR A 45 -34.81 -2.87 -3.13
C THR A 45 -33.95 -4.03 -3.64
N SER A 46 -33.87 -4.18 -4.97
CA SER A 46 -32.95 -5.13 -5.59
C SER A 46 -31.49 -4.74 -5.30
N ALA A 47 -30.58 -5.72 -5.35
CA ALA A 47 -29.15 -5.47 -5.15
C ALA A 47 -28.60 -4.42 -6.14
N GLN A 48 -29.06 -4.46 -7.40
CA GLN A 48 -28.67 -3.47 -8.41
C GLN A 48 -29.05 -2.04 -8.00
N VAL A 49 -30.32 -1.81 -7.62
CA VAL A 49 -30.81 -0.49 -7.20
C VAL A 49 -30.12 -0.02 -5.92
N PHE A 50 -29.77 -0.94 -5.02
CA PHE A 50 -29.02 -0.64 -3.81
C PHE A 50 -27.64 -0.06 -4.13
N TYR A 51 -26.86 -0.71 -5.00
CA TYR A 51 -25.51 -0.27 -5.35
C TYR A 51 -25.49 0.96 -6.24
N GLU A 52 -26.47 1.13 -7.14
CA GLU A 52 -26.57 2.31 -8.02
C GLU A 52 -26.78 3.62 -7.25
N ASN A 53 -27.49 3.58 -6.11
CA ASN A 53 -27.83 4.77 -5.33
C ASN A 53 -26.96 4.96 -4.07
N LEU A 54 -26.05 4.03 -3.79
CA LEU A 54 -25.15 4.12 -2.64
C LEU A 54 -24.03 5.14 -2.92
N SER A 55 -23.85 6.10 -2.01
CA SER A 55 -22.73 7.05 -2.06
C SER A 55 -21.48 6.46 -1.42
N PHE A 56 -20.57 5.94 -2.24
CA PHE A 56 -19.27 5.44 -1.78
C PHE A 56 -18.37 6.52 -1.19
N ASP A 57 -18.49 7.79 -1.62
CA ASP A 57 -17.70 8.93 -1.12
C ASP A 57 -17.80 9.09 0.40
N SER A 58 -19.00 8.79 0.94
CA SER A 58 -19.29 8.86 2.38
C SER A 58 -18.63 7.73 3.17
N LEU A 59 -18.24 6.65 2.50
CA LEU A 59 -17.65 5.45 3.10
C LEU A 59 -16.12 5.37 2.94
N LEU A 60 -15.54 6.14 2.02
CA LEU A 60 -14.12 6.02 1.64
C LEU A 60 -13.17 6.87 2.49
N ASN A 61 -13.67 7.87 3.23
CA ASN A 61 -12.85 8.83 3.98
C ASN A 61 -12.74 8.47 5.48
N VAL A 62 -11.95 7.43 5.79
CA VAL A 62 -11.83 6.88 7.15
C VAL A 62 -10.45 7.19 7.77
N PRO A 63 -10.37 7.51 9.08
CA PRO A 63 -9.09 7.67 9.78
C PRO A 63 -8.21 6.42 9.69
N ALA A 64 -6.91 6.61 9.48
CA ALA A 64 -5.94 5.53 9.24
C ALA A 64 -5.81 4.53 10.41
N THR A 65 -6.17 4.92 11.63
CA THR A 65 -5.87 4.16 12.86
C THR A 65 -6.76 2.92 13.08
N ASP A 66 -7.92 2.79 12.43
CA ASP A 66 -8.80 1.62 12.59
C ASP A 66 -9.58 1.25 11.32
N GLN A 67 -8.87 1.07 10.21
CA GLN A 67 -9.50 0.68 8.96
C GLN A 67 -10.07 -0.74 8.99
N VAL A 68 -9.38 -1.68 9.64
CA VAL A 68 -9.84 -3.08 9.73
C VAL A 68 -11.13 -3.19 10.53
N GLY A 69 -11.22 -2.51 11.68
CA GLY A 69 -12.45 -2.45 12.47
C GLY A 69 -13.59 -1.79 11.70
N TYR A 70 -13.29 -0.74 10.95
CA TYR A 70 -14.27 -0.09 10.08
C TYR A 70 -14.81 -1.02 8.98
N TYR A 71 -13.94 -1.73 8.25
CA TYR A 71 -14.40 -2.68 7.22
C TYR A 71 -15.22 -3.84 7.83
N ALA A 72 -14.82 -4.34 8.99
CA ALA A 72 -15.60 -5.34 9.72
C ALA A 72 -16.99 -4.81 10.14
N SER A 73 -17.10 -3.52 10.51
CA SER A 73 -18.38 -2.90 10.83
C SER A 73 -19.31 -2.80 9.61
N ILE A 74 -18.76 -2.47 8.44
CA ILE A 74 -19.51 -2.44 7.17
C ILE A 74 -20.08 -3.83 6.86
N GLU A 75 -19.24 -4.86 6.94
CA GLU A 75 -19.65 -6.24 6.71
C GLU A 75 -20.79 -6.64 7.66
N THR A 76 -20.65 -6.34 8.95
CA THR A 76 -21.68 -6.62 9.97
C THR A 76 -23.02 -5.94 9.62
N VAL A 77 -22.98 -4.66 9.22
CA VAL A 77 -24.20 -3.92 8.84
C VAL A 77 -24.87 -4.52 7.61
N LEU A 78 -24.09 -4.92 6.60
CA LEU A 78 -24.61 -5.53 5.38
C LEU A 78 -25.22 -6.91 5.66
N GLU A 79 -24.52 -7.75 6.42
CA GLU A 79 -24.99 -9.09 6.78
C GLU A 79 -26.24 -9.05 7.66
N ALA A 80 -26.31 -8.12 8.62
CA ALA A 80 -27.49 -7.94 9.49
C ALA A 80 -28.77 -7.55 8.72
N HIS A 81 -28.64 -7.14 7.46
CA HIS A 81 -29.75 -6.71 6.61
C HIS A 81 -29.85 -7.53 5.30
N ASP A 82 -29.33 -8.76 5.29
CA ASP A 82 -29.39 -9.69 4.17
C ASP A 82 -28.80 -9.11 2.85
N ARG A 83 -27.76 -8.29 2.96
CA ARG A 83 -27.01 -7.76 1.80
C ARG A 83 -25.71 -8.55 1.58
N GLN A 84 -25.36 -8.74 0.31
CA GLN A 84 -24.15 -9.46 -0.09
C GLN A 84 -22.88 -8.63 0.13
N ALA A 85 -22.25 -8.79 1.30
CA ALA A 85 -21.05 -8.05 1.68
C ALA A 85 -19.87 -8.27 0.70
N ASP A 86 -19.72 -9.48 0.17
CA ASP A 86 -18.65 -9.84 -0.75
C ASP A 86 -18.72 -9.06 -2.09
N THR A 87 -19.92 -8.94 -2.66
CA THR A 87 -20.19 -8.16 -3.87
C THR A 87 -20.04 -6.67 -3.59
N PHE A 88 -20.48 -6.22 -2.40
CA PHE A 88 -20.24 -4.85 -1.95
C PHE A 88 -18.74 -4.52 -1.95
N PHE A 89 -17.91 -5.38 -1.36
CA PHE A 89 -16.47 -5.11 -1.21
C PHE A 89 -15.71 -5.16 -2.55
N LEU A 90 -16.21 -5.91 -3.53
CA LEU A 90 -15.72 -5.82 -4.90
C LEU A 90 -15.95 -4.42 -5.48
N VAL A 91 -17.19 -3.92 -5.45
CA VAL A 91 -17.53 -2.58 -5.97
C VAL A 91 -16.84 -1.48 -5.15
N PHE A 92 -16.80 -1.62 -3.83
CA PHE A 92 -16.12 -0.70 -2.92
C PHE A 92 -14.64 -0.55 -3.28
N SER A 93 -13.96 -1.66 -3.59
CA SER A 93 -12.53 -1.64 -3.95
C SER A 93 -12.28 -0.91 -5.27
N GLU A 94 -13.17 -1.06 -6.25
CA GLU A 94 -13.11 -0.30 -7.50
C GLU A 94 -13.28 1.19 -7.28
N HIS A 95 -14.26 1.59 -6.46
CA HIS A 95 -14.48 2.99 -6.11
C HIS A 95 -13.33 3.55 -5.27
N TYR A 96 -12.79 2.77 -4.34
CA TYR A 96 -11.65 3.15 -3.50
C TYR A 96 -10.46 3.55 -4.35
N LEU A 97 -10.05 2.71 -5.31
CA LEU A 97 -8.89 2.98 -6.16
C LEU A 97 -9.11 4.12 -7.15
N LYS A 98 -10.35 4.35 -7.59
CA LYS A 98 -10.69 5.50 -8.44
C LYS A 98 -10.57 6.84 -7.68
N GLN A 99 -10.98 6.88 -6.42
CA GLN A 99 -10.96 8.11 -5.61
C GLN A 99 -9.64 8.34 -4.88
N ASN A 100 -8.99 7.26 -4.48
CA ASN A 100 -7.71 7.24 -3.80
C ASN A 100 -6.72 6.49 -4.69
N PRO A 101 -6.28 7.09 -5.82
CA PRO A 101 -5.29 6.46 -6.67
C PRO A 101 -4.02 6.20 -5.86
N VAL A 102 -3.40 5.05 -6.10
CA VAL A 102 -2.18 4.65 -5.40
C VAL A 102 -1.06 5.62 -5.77
N ASP A 103 -0.70 6.48 -4.83
CA ASP A 103 0.45 7.38 -4.95
C ASP A 103 1.64 6.76 -4.23
N VAL A 104 2.66 6.38 -5.00
CA VAL A 104 3.90 5.81 -4.46
C VAL A 104 4.68 6.78 -3.57
N LYS A 105 4.41 8.09 -3.66
CA LYS A 105 5.04 9.10 -2.80
C LYS A 105 4.35 9.23 -1.45
N ASP A 106 3.09 8.79 -1.34
CA ASP A 106 2.34 8.78 -0.09
C ASP A 106 2.33 7.37 0.51
N ILE A 107 3.24 7.15 1.47
CA ILE A 107 3.34 5.90 2.21
C ILE A 107 2.00 5.56 2.89
N ALA A 108 1.27 6.55 3.40
CA ALA A 108 -0.02 6.31 4.02
C ALA A 108 -1.08 5.86 3.00
N SER A 109 -1.02 6.31 1.74
CA SER A 109 -1.87 5.79 0.67
C SER A 109 -1.59 4.31 0.40
N LEU A 110 -0.32 3.94 0.30
CA LEU A 110 0.11 2.54 0.10
C LEU A 110 -0.31 1.65 1.26
N GLU A 111 -0.08 2.07 2.50
CA GLU A 111 -0.45 1.31 3.71
C GLU A 111 -1.96 1.09 3.79
N ARG A 112 -2.76 2.12 3.50
CA ARG A 112 -4.23 2.00 3.48
C ARG A 112 -4.72 1.02 2.42
N ALA A 113 -4.15 1.08 1.21
CA ALA A 113 -4.48 0.13 0.14
C ALA A 113 -4.10 -1.31 0.53
N VAL A 114 -2.91 -1.53 1.11
CA VAL A 114 -2.50 -2.85 1.60
C VAL A 114 -3.38 -3.33 2.76
N SER A 115 -3.80 -2.44 3.66
CA SER A 115 -4.71 -2.76 4.76
C SER A 115 -6.06 -3.26 4.23
N LEU A 116 -6.63 -2.58 3.23
CA LEU A 116 -7.84 -3.04 2.53
C LEU A 116 -7.61 -4.42 1.90
N GLY A 117 -6.55 -4.59 1.11
CA GLY A 117 -6.23 -5.89 0.49
C GLY A 117 -6.11 -7.02 1.51
N LYS A 118 -5.50 -6.76 2.68
CA LYS A 118 -5.37 -7.73 3.77
C LYS A 118 -6.69 -8.10 4.41
N PHE A 119 -7.57 -7.12 4.63
CA PHE A 119 -8.91 -7.39 5.12
C PHE A 119 -9.65 -8.32 4.14
N LEU A 120 -9.59 -8.02 2.84
CA LEU A 120 -10.27 -8.77 1.79
C LEU A 120 -9.73 -10.21 1.65
N ILE A 121 -8.42 -10.40 1.58
CA ILE A 121 -7.82 -11.75 1.42
C ILE A 121 -8.00 -12.64 2.65
N GLY A 122 -8.25 -12.03 3.82
CA GLY A 122 -8.61 -12.76 5.04
C GLY A 122 -9.99 -13.40 4.99
N LYS A 123 -10.78 -13.15 3.93
CA LYS A 123 -12.13 -13.70 3.74
C LYS A 123 -12.11 -14.85 2.75
N GLU A 124 -12.88 -15.91 3.05
CA GLU A 124 -12.85 -17.16 2.29
C GLU A 124 -13.74 -17.18 1.03
N THR A 125 -14.29 -16.02 0.60
CA THR A 125 -15.18 -15.99 -0.58
C THR A 125 -14.45 -15.56 -1.85
N LYS A 126 -14.95 -16.04 -3.00
CA LYS A 126 -14.40 -15.74 -4.32
C LYS A 126 -14.36 -14.23 -4.62
N TYR A 127 -15.42 -13.49 -4.29
CA TYR A 127 -15.49 -12.06 -4.63
C TYR A 127 -14.54 -11.22 -3.77
N TYR A 128 -14.35 -11.59 -2.51
CA TYR A 128 -13.32 -10.99 -1.67
C TYR A 128 -11.91 -11.23 -2.22
N ALA A 129 -11.62 -12.45 -2.68
CA ALA A 129 -10.33 -12.76 -3.31
C ALA A 129 -10.09 -11.93 -4.58
N ILE A 130 -11.11 -11.78 -5.44
CA ILE A 130 -11.01 -10.93 -6.65
C ILE A 130 -10.78 -9.46 -6.27
N ALA A 131 -11.47 -8.96 -5.25
CA ALA A 131 -11.29 -7.59 -4.77
C ALA A 131 -9.87 -7.38 -4.21
N ALA A 132 -9.35 -8.35 -3.45
CA ALA A 132 -8.00 -8.34 -2.92
C ALA A 132 -6.95 -8.34 -4.06
N ASP A 133 -7.12 -9.22 -5.05
CA ASP A 133 -6.28 -9.30 -6.24
C ASP A 133 -6.21 -7.95 -6.96
N TYR A 134 -7.35 -7.29 -7.13
CA TYR A 134 -7.42 -6.00 -7.80
C TYR A 134 -6.64 -4.92 -7.04
N VAL A 135 -6.79 -4.87 -5.71
CA VAL A 135 -6.07 -3.91 -4.84
C VAL A 135 -4.58 -4.20 -4.83
N PHE A 136 -4.17 -5.44 -4.55
CA PHE A 136 -2.75 -5.79 -4.43
C PHE A 136 -2.01 -5.69 -5.77
N THR A 137 -2.64 -6.04 -6.89
CA THR A 137 -2.05 -5.86 -8.22
C THR A 137 -1.82 -4.38 -8.51
N THR A 138 -2.81 -3.53 -8.23
CA THR A 138 -2.69 -2.07 -8.43
C THR A 138 -1.53 -1.48 -7.62
N VAL A 139 -1.39 -1.88 -6.35
CA VAL A 139 -0.27 -1.45 -5.50
C VAL A 139 1.06 -1.98 -6.03
N THR A 140 1.11 -3.27 -6.41
CA THR A 140 2.33 -3.92 -6.90
C THR A 140 2.84 -3.29 -8.18
N ASP A 141 1.94 -2.98 -9.12
CA ASP A 141 2.27 -2.32 -10.37
C ASP A 141 2.77 -0.89 -10.13
N ALA A 142 2.06 -0.12 -9.29
CA ALA A 142 2.47 1.23 -8.93
C ALA A 142 3.87 1.24 -8.31
N MET A 143 4.14 0.35 -7.34
CA MET A 143 5.47 0.26 -6.70
C MET A 143 6.55 -0.22 -7.67
N THR A 144 6.23 -1.16 -8.55
CA THR A 144 7.18 -1.64 -9.57
C THR A 144 7.58 -0.51 -10.52
N ILE A 145 6.61 0.28 -10.97
CA ILE A 145 6.86 1.50 -11.76
C ILE A 145 7.69 2.49 -10.94
N GLY A 146 7.33 2.73 -9.68
CA GLY A 146 8.03 3.66 -8.80
C GLY A 146 9.50 3.31 -8.58
N PHE A 147 9.82 2.02 -8.42
CA PHE A 147 11.21 1.57 -8.33
C PHE A 147 11.97 1.63 -9.66
N LYS A 148 11.27 1.39 -10.78
CA LYS A 148 11.85 1.48 -12.13
C LYS A 148 12.20 2.93 -12.50
N GLU A 149 11.36 3.87 -12.10
CA GLU A 149 11.51 5.31 -12.35
C GLU A 149 12.31 6.04 -11.26
N GLU A 150 12.86 5.31 -10.29
CA GLU A 150 13.65 5.85 -9.17
C GLU A 150 12.88 6.87 -8.31
N THR A 151 11.54 6.84 -8.33
CA THR A 151 10.70 7.65 -7.45
C THR A 151 10.52 7.02 -6.06
N LEU A 152 10.75 5.71 -5.96
CA LEU A 152 10.82 4.96 -4.71
C LEU A 152 12.26 4.63 -4.32
N ASP A 153 12.60 4.94 -3.07
CA ASP A 153 13.90 4.64 -2.49
C ASP A 153 13.95 3.21 -1.94
N LYS A 154 14.94 2.43 -2.41
CA LYS A 154 15.18 1.04 -1.99
C LYS A 154 15.75 0.92 -0.58
N SER A 155 16.19 2.03 0.02
CA SER A 155 16.67 2.09 1.40
C SER A 155 15.59 2.48 2.41
N ASN A 156 14.38 2.82 1.95
CA ASN A 156 13.28 3.18 2.83
C ASN A 156 12.63 1.94 3.46
N ASP A 157 12.81 1.76 4.77
CA ASP A 157 12.29 0.62 5.53
C ASP A 157 10.75 0.49 5.48
N ALA A 158 10.01 1.59 5.45
CA ALA A 158 8.55 1.55 5.35
C ALA A 158 8.10 0.99 3.98
N ILE A 159 8.75 1.44 2.90
CA ILE A 159 8.50 0.91 1.55
C ILE A 159 8.87 -0.58 1.47
N LEU A 160 10.02 -0.98 2.02
CA LEU A 160 10.43 -2.39 2.04
C LEU A 160 9.50 -3.25 2.90
N SER A 161 8.95 -2.71 3.99
CA SER A 161 7.93 -3.37 4.81
C SER A 161 6.67 -3.68 3.97
N ILE A 162 6.21 -2.71 3.19
CA ILE A 162 5.07 -2.87 2.27
C ILE A 162 5.36 -3.95 1.22
N VAL A 163 6.55 -3.92 0.61
CA VAL A 163 6.99 -4.98 -0.34
C VAL A 163 6.99 -6.36 0.31
N ALA A 164 7.51 -6.46 1.54
CA ALA A 164 7.55 -7.72 2.27
C ALA A 164 6.12 -8.24 2.55
N GLU A 165 5.18 -7.35 2.86
CA GLU A 165 3.79 -7.71 3.08
C GLU A 165 3.11 -8.20 1.80
N LEU A 166 3.27 -7.50 0.68
CA LEU A 166 2.78 -7.94 -0.63
C LEU A 166 3.35 -9.31 -1.01
N LYS A 167 4.65 -9.53 -0.73
CA LYS A 167 5.31 -10.82 -0.98
C LYS A 167 4.75 -11.96 -0.15
N LYS A 168 4.35 -11.73 1.12
CA LYS A 168 3.67 -12.76 1.93
C LYS A 168 2.35 -13.19 1.29
N GLN A 169 1.67 -12.26 0.64
CA GLN A 169 0.44 -12.51 -0.12
C GLN A 169 0.69 -12.98 -1.56
N GLN A 170 1.94 -13.35 -1.90
CA GLN A 170 2.35 -13.85 -3.22
C GLN A 170 2.36 -12.80 -4.36
N TYR A 171 2.29 -11.51 -4.07
CA TYR A 171 2.48 -10.44 -5.06
C TYR A 171 3.93 -9.95 -5.06
N LEU A 172 4.55 -9.92 -6.25
CA LEU A 172 5.97 -9.63 -6.41
C LEU A 172 6.19 -8.23 -6.98
N VAL A 173 6.75 -7.34 -6.15
CA VAL A 173 7.23 -6.03 -6.62
C VAL A 173 8.60 -6.20 -7.28
N SER A 174 8.73 -5.78 -8.54
CA SER A 174 10.00 -5.86 -9.25
C SER A 174 10.91 -4.71 -8.84
N ILE A 175 11.88 -4.99 -7.97
CA ILE A 175 12.90 -4.03 -7.54
C ILE A 175 14.15 -4.21 -8.41
N PRO A 176 14.57 -3.18 -9.18
CA PRO A 176 15.80 -3.27 -9.97
C PRO A 176 17.00 -3.51 -9.06
N THR A 177 17.67 -4.65 -9.22
CA THR A 177 18.90 -4.96 -8.49
C THR A 177 20.10 -4.39 -9.23
N SER A 178 21.02 -3.77 -8.48
CA SER A 178 22.26 -3.25 -9.07
C SER A 178 23.09 -4.39 -9.65
N ASN A 179 23.92 -4.10 -10.65
CA ASN A 179 24.85 -5.10 -11.20
C ASN A 179 25.83 -5.60 -10.14
N LEU A 180 26.18 -4.76 -9.16
CA LEU A 180 27.01 -5.11 -8.02
C LEU A 180 26.32 -6.17 -7.14
N ASP A 181 25.06 -5.95 -6.77
CA ASP A 181 24.29 -6.88 -5.95
C ASP A 181 24.07 -8.21 -6.64
N LYS A 182 23.81 -8.19 -7.95
CA LYS A 182 23.79 -9.40 -8.79
C LYS A 182 25.14 -10.11 -8.74
N GLY A 183 26.24 -9.37 -8.88
CA GLY A 183 27.61 -9.89 -8.76
C GLY A 183 27.86 -10.57 -7.41
N ILE A 184 27.55 -9.89 -6.31
CA ILE A 184 27.70 -10.43 -4.94
C ILE A 184 26.83 -11.67 -4.74
N HIS A 185 25.59 -11.66 -5.24
CA HIS A 185 24.70 -12.81 -5.15
C HIS A 185 25.25 -14.04 -5.88
N HIS A 186 25.74 -13.86 -7.11
CA HIS A 186 26.33 -14.94 -7.91
C HIS A 186 27.68 -15.42 -7.33
N LEU A 187 28.46 -14.52 -6.71
CA LEU A 187 29.66 -14.86 -5.92
C LEU A 187 29.31 -15.75 -4.74
N LYS A 188 28.32 -15.36 -3.93
CA LYS A 188 27.86 -16.16 -2.77
C LYS A 188 27.30 -17.53 -3.18
N LYS A 189 26.67 -17.62 -4.35
CA LYS A 189 26.14 -18.89 -4.90
C LYS A 189 27.19 -19.74 -5.63
N GLY A 190 28.46 -19.31 -5.69
CA GLY A 190 29.50 -20.04 -6.40
C GLY A 190 29.27 -20.14 -7.92
N ASN A 191 28.45 -19.26 -8.50
CA ASN A 191 28.19 -19.25 -9.94
C ASN A 191 29.32 -18.52 -10.68
N LEU A 192 30.48 -19.17 -10.73
CA LEU A 192 31.69 -18.66 -11.36
C LEU A 192 31.50 -18.41 -12.87
N LYS A 193 30.64 -19.18 -13.54
CA LYS A 193 30.30 -18.98 -14.96
C LYS A 193 29.70 -17.59 -15.21
N TYR A 194 28.77 -17.16 -14.37
CA TYR A 194 28.16 -15.83 -14.47
C TYR A 194 29.19 -14.71 -14.24
N ILE A 195 30.02 -14.86 -13.20
CA ILE A 195 31.04 -13.87 -12.85
C ILE A 195 32.08 -13.73 -13.97
N TRP A 196 32.55 -14.86 -14.49
CA TRP A 196 33.51 -14.90 -15.59
C TRP A 196 32.93 -14.28 -16.87
N SER A 197 31.67 -14.60 -17.20
CA SER A 197 30.95 -14.01 -18.32
C SER A 197 30.84 -12.48 -18.18
N ARG A 198 30.41 -11.97 -17.02
CA ARG A 198 30.30 -10.51 -16.80
C ARG A 198 31.66 -9.80 -16.84
N LEU A 199 32.71 -10.40 -16.26
CA LEU A 199 34.06 -9.85 -16.28
C LEU A 199 34.63 -9.73 -17.70
N TRP A 200 34.44 -10.76 -18.52
CA TRP A 200 34.97 -10.79 -19.89
C TRP A 200 34.18 -9.90 -20.85
N PHE A 201 32.86 -9.81 -20.72
CA PHE A 201 32.02 -9.07 -21.66
C PHE A 201 31.87 -7.59 -21.31
N ASP A 202 31.71 -7.24 -20.03
CA ASP A 202 31.44 -5.84 -19.65
C ASP A 202 32.68 -5.10 -19.19
N TYR A 203 33.71 -5.82 -18.75
CA TYR A 203 34.96 -5.24 -18.25
C TYR A 203 36.21 -5.86 -18.90
N PRO A 204 36.27 -6.01 -20.24
CA PRO A 204 37.37 -6.71 -20.92
C PRO A 204 38.73 -6.05 -20.64
N VAL A 205 38.77 -4.72 -20.53
CA VAL A 205 40.00 -3.96 -20.25
C VAL A 205 40.56 -4.28 -18.87
N LEU A 206 39.71 -4.35 -17.84
CA LEU A 206 40.13 -4.72 -16.48
C LEU A 206 40.64 -6.16 -16.41
N CYS A 207 40.01 -7.08 -17.16
CA CYS A 207 40.50 -8.45 -17.30
C CYS A 207 41.88 -8.52 -17.95
N ILE A 208 42.10 -7.79 -19.05
CA ILE A 208 43.40 -7.75 -19.73
C ILE A 208 44.48 -7.20 -18.80
N VAL A 209 44.21 -6.09 -18.10
CA VAL A 209 45.15 -5.51 -17.13
C VAL A 209 45.45 -6.48 -15.98
N GLY A 210 44.43 -7.18 -15.47
CA GLY A 210 44.59 -8.19 -14.42
C GLY A 210 45.46 -9.37 -14.87
N VAL A 211 45.21 -9.90 -16.06
CA VAL A 211 46.01 -10.99 -16.66
C VAL A 211 47.45 -10.55 -16.90
N LEU A 212 47.66 -9.35 -17.45
CA LEU A 212 49.01 -8.80 -17.68
C LEU A 212 49.77 -8.61 -16.35
N SER A 213 49.09 -8.12 -15.32
CA SER A 213 49.66 -7.95 -13.98
C SER A 213 50.04 -9.30 -13.36
N PHE A 214 49.18 -10.30 -13.51
CA PHE A 214 49.45 -11.66 -13.03
C PHE A 214 50.64 -12.30 -13.77
N CYS A 215 50.69 -12.18 -15.10
CA CYS A 215 51.82 -12.61 -15.92
C CYS A 215 53.12 -11.91 -15.52
N PHE A 216 53.06 -10.62 -15.19
CA PHE A 216 54.20 -9.85 -14.71
C PHE A 216 54.69 -10.35 -13.34
N VAL A 217 53.79 -10.64 -12.39
CA VAL A 217 54.16 -11.24 -11.09
C VAL A 217 54.81 -12.61 -11.28
N ILE A 218 54.22 -13.47 -12.12
CA ILE A 218 54.78 -14.78 -12.46
C ILE A 218 56.18 -14.63 -13.05
N TYR A 219 56.35 -13.71 -14.00
CA TYR A 219 57.65 -13.42 -14.61
C TYR A 219 58.68 -12.99 -13.56
N LEU A 220 58.31 -12.12 -12.61
CA LEU A 220 59.19 -11.70 -11.53
C LEU A 220 59.58 -12.87 -10.61
N MET A 221 58.65 -13.77 -10.29
CA MET A 221 58.93 -14.98 -9.51
C MET A 221 59.93 -15.89 -10.22
N PHE A 222 59.70 -16.22 -11.50
CA PHE A 222 60.61 -17.08 -12.27
C PHE A 222 62.00 -16.45 -12.47
N LYS A 223 62.08 -15.13 -12.65
CA LYS A 223 63.35 -14.41 -12.75
C LYS A 223 64.15 -14.47 -11.44
N LYS A 224 63.48 -14.44 -10.29
CA LYS A 224 64.11 -14.60 -8.97
C LYS A 224 64.63 -16.03 -8.77
N VAL A 225 63.86 -17.04 -9.15
CA VAL A 225 64.25 -18.46 -9.04
C VAL A 225 65.47 -18.77 -9.91
N LYS A 226 65.57 -18.20 -11.12
CA LYS A 226 66.74 -18.38 -12.01
C LYS A 226 68.04 -17.70 -11.54
N LYS A 227 67.97 -16.83 -10.53
CA LYS A 227 69.12 -16.09 -9.98
C LYS A 227 69.66 -16.69 -8.68
N SER A 228 68.99 -17.71 -8.13
CA SER A 228 69.47 -18.52 -7.00
C SER A 228 70.07 -19.83 -7.49
#